data_AF-C9RCC6-F1
#
_entry.id   AF-C9RCC6-F1
#
_cell.length_a   1.000
_cell.length_b   1.000
_cell.length_c   1.000
_cell.angle_alpha   90.00
_cell.angle_beta   90.00
_cell.angle_gamma   90.00
#
_symmetry.space_group_name_H-M   'P 1'
#
loop_
_entity.id
_entity.type
_entity.pdbx_description
1 polymer ?
#
loop_
_entity_poly.entity_id
_entity_poly.type
_entity_poly.pdbx_seq_one_letter_code
_entity_poly.pdbx_strand_id
1 'polypeptide(L)'
;MREVRNFFLAVLGALAVLLGALSVSPALAREVPVDLRLVERANNYVWEKFGFSEFFAPTNQQGQGLRQHWLKSDMVPDSFPILVWGPWHGDMKGDRARFIGYGKYGEDVTNVEFPPDRSGGGRSIASLNWIPRPWEDYSVRKAFPNFVKSRRLDAKANPEVVQRLRWGVEYTCWANGFAFDPSAPVYQSPQEYVHITVPPTPDTWGMGVMFHDEGSGVWYVSVPIPPKPPVMPDYAVDVQPREQTGQVGQAVTFDITVSWRDNPSDRTWRLILAHKVGDRQYPVPFVLTGGGETVQSIQLDDQSYADFPGIGQWEGEVHVQATVHVQEVPSTLVAQVVPVDGNTDMPLPIEPPYDFDPSDNEVAAQIKPLGCDLAVSVRPAGSYRLPWTGGCVNAGALVDVRRKDQGPPVEAVLTLQGPAGTQEKRFTIAGGERKTFGYSFRACSPGNYAVSAEVWPVPREQELYPPDNAASAVVSVAKTQPPPTPKSDVHVELGGS
;
A
#
# COMPACT_ATOMS: atom_id res chain seq x y z
N MET A 1 38.91 -75.24 -2.38
CA MET A 1 38.79 -74.20 -3.44
C MET A 1 37.52 -73.36 -3.37
N ARG A 2 36.34 -73.93 -3.06
CA ARG A 2 35.08 -73.15 -2.98
C ARG A 2 35.05 -72.13 -1.84
N GLU A 3 35.63 -72.45 -0.69
CA GLU A 3 35.67 -71.56 0.48
C GLU A 3 36.61 -70.36 0.31
N VAL A 4 37.78 -70.57 -0.32
CA VAL A 4 38.73 -69.48 -0.63
C VAL A 4 38.11 -68.46 -1.60
N ARG A 5 37.29 -68.93 -2.54
CA ARG A 5 36.56 -68.06 -3.49
C ARG A 5 35.49 -67.22 -2.81
N ASN A 6 34.79 -67.78 -1.83
CA ASN A 6 33.75 -67.06 -1.08
C ASN A 6 34.34 -66.02 -0.13
N PHE A 7 35.51 -66.30 0.47
CA PHE A 7 36.22 -65.32 1.29
C PHE A 7 36.75 -64.15 0.46
N PHE A 8 37.33 -64.41 -0.73
CA PHE A 8 37.83 -63.35 -1.61
C PHE A 8 36.70 -62.44 -2.15
N LEU A 9 35.54 -63.01 -2.46
CA LEU A 9 34.37 -62.24 -2.90
C LEU A 9 33.77 -61.38 -1.77
N ALA A 10 33.80 -61.87 -0.52
CA ALA A 10 33.35 -61.10 0.64
C ALA A 10 34.29 -59.91 0.93
N VAL A 11 35.61 -60.11 0.80
CA VAL A 11 36.60 -59.03 0.98
C VAL A 11 36.51 -57.99 -0.14
N LEU A 12 36.34 -58.41 -1.40
CA LEU A 12 36.11 -57.48 -2.53
C LEU A 12 34.80 -56.71 -2.41
N GLY A 13 33.73 -57.35 -1.93
CA GLY A 13 32.46 -56.70 -1.64
C GLY A 13 32.58 -55.65 -0.52
N ALA A 14 33.28 -55.99 0.57
CA ALA A 14 33.54 -55.05 1.66
C ALA A 14 34.43 -53.87 1.22
N LEU A 15 35.44 -54.12 0.37
CA LEU A 15 36.31 -53.07 -0.18
C LEU A 15 35.55 -52.14 -1.15
N ALA A 16 34.62 -52.68 -1.95
CA ALA A 16 33.76 -51.89 -2.83
C ALA A 16 32.75 -51.04 -2.06
N VAL A 17 32.24 -51.52 -0.92
CA VAL A 17 31.40 -50.72 0.00
C VAL A 17 32.23 -49.65 0.73
N LEU A 18 33.48 -49.95 1.10
CA LEU A 18 34.40 -48.95 1.69
C LEU A 18 34.82 -47.87 0.68
N LEU A 19 35.03 -48.24 -0.59
CA LEU A 19 35.33 -47.30 -1.68
C LEU A 19 34.09 -46.51 -2.13
N GLY A 20 32.89 -47.10 -2.05
CA GLY A 20 31.61 -46.41 -2.27
C GLY A 20 31.19 -45.49 -1.12
N ALA A 21 31.68 -45.71 0.10
CA ALA A 21 31.49 -44.78 1.22
C ALA A 21 32.49 -43.60 1.21
N LEU A 22 33.54 -43.68 0.37
CA LEU A 22 34.50 -42.59 0.15
C LEU A 22 34.17 -41.72 -1.07
N SER A 23 33.12 -42.03 -1.82
CA SER A 23 32.50 -41.06 -2.74
C SER A 23 31.62 -40.10 -1.95
N VAL A 24 32.23 -39.35 -1.04
CA VAL A 24 31.68 -38.06 -0.62
C VAL A 24 31.59 -37.26 -1.89
N SER A 25 30.38 -36.90 -2.29
CA SER A 25 30.13 -36.13 -3.51
C SER A 25 31.16 -34.99 -3.62
N PRO A 26 31.91 -34.87 -4.73
CA PRO A 26 32.73 -33.70 -5.01
C PRO A 26 31.81 -32.53 -5.39
N ALA A 27 30.92 -32.16 -4.48
CA ALA A 27 30.42 -30.81 -4.32
C ALA A 27 31.25 -30.12 -3.23
N LEU A 28 32.55 -30.42 -3.15
CA LEU A 28 33.50 -29.53 -2.51
C LEU A 28 33.57 -28.31 -3.42
N ALA A 29 32.85 -27.26 -3.01
CA ALA A 29 32.87 -25.95 -3.63
C ALA A 29 34.30 -25.64 -4.07
N ARG A 30 34.50 -25.44 -5.39
CA ARG A 30 35.79 -25.06 -5.96
C ARG A 30 36.32 -23.90 -5.14
N GLU A 31 37.37 -24.13 -4.35
CA GLU A 31 37.91 -23.11 -3.47
C GLU A 31 38.33 -21.93 -4.35
N VAL A 32 37.64 -20.79 -4.16
CA VAL A 32 37.98 -19.56 -4.85
C VAL A 32 39.31 -19.09 -4.26
N PRO A 33 40.36 -18.89 -5.08
CA PRO A 33 41.60 -18.33 -4.59
C PRO A 33 41.35 -17.00 -3.88
N VAL A 34 41.96 -16.81 -2.72
CA VAL A 34 41.85 -15.56 -1.97
C VAL A 34 42.52 -14.44 -2.77
N ASP A 35 41.79 -13.37 -3.04
CA ASP A 35 42.35 -12.16 -3.67
C ASP A 35 43.20 -11.39 -2.65
N LEU A 36 44.52 -11.41 -2.83
CA LEU A 36 45.45 -10.73 -1.94
C LEU A 36 45.29 -9.21 -1.95
N ARG A 37 44.84 -8.60 -3.07
CA ARG A 37 44.58 -7.16 -3.12
C ARG A 37 43.35 -6.79 -2.31
N LEU A 38 42.33 -7.65 -2.32
CA LEU A 38 41.15 -7.50 -1.46
C LEU A 38 41.56 -7.57 0.01
N VAL A 39 42.37 -8.56 0.39
CA VAL A 39 42.89 -8.73 1.76
C VAL A 39 43.68 -7.50 2.22
N GLU A 40 44.53 -6.94 1.36
CA GLU A 40 45.29 -5.72 1.66
C GLU A 40 44.37 -4.52 1.93
N ARG A 41 43.40 -4.25 1.03
CA ARG A 41 42.44 -3.15 1.23
C ARG A 41 41.58 -3.35 2.48
N ALA A 42 41.12 -4.58 2.71
CA ALA A 42 40.37 -4.94 3.91
C ALA A 42 41.18 -4.70 5.19
N ASN A 43 42.47 -5.09 5.21
CA ASN A 43 43.36 -4.85 6.35
C ASN A 43 43.63 -3.36 6.59
N ASN A 44 43.81 -2.57 5.53
CA ASN A 44 43.99 -1.12 5.65
C ASN A 44 42.77 -0.45 6.28
N TYR A 45 41.58 -0.84 5.83
CA TYR A 45 40.33 -0.35 6.41
C TYR A 45 40.17 -0.76 7.88
N VAL A 46 40.43 -2.04 8.20
CA VAL A 46 40.32 -2.53 9.58
C VAL A 46 41.33 -1.85 10.50
N TRP A 47 42.54 -1.58 10.03
CA TRP A 47 43.51 -0.77 10.75
C TRP A 47 42.97 0.64 11.04
N GLU A 48 42.50 1.34 10.01
CA GLU A 48 42.00 2.71 10.12
C GLU A 48 40.80 2.83 11.07
N LYS A 49 39.80 1.94 10.94
CA LYS A 49 38.53 2.08 11.65
C LYS A 49 38.48 1.34 13.00
N PHE A 50 39.25 0.26 13.15
CA PHE A 50 39.22 -0.57 14.35
C PHE A 50 40.54 -0.54 15.15
N GLY A 51 41.63 -0.03 14.56
CA GLY A 51 42.97 0.01 15.18
C GLY A 51 43.65 -1.35 15.19
N PHE A 52 43.36 -2.20 14.19
CA PHE A 52 43.86 -3.57 14.14
C PHE A 52 44.64 -3.86 12.85
N SER A 53 45.96 -3.97 12.95
CA SER A 53 46.83 -4.31 11.83
C SER A 53 46.74 -5.79 11.48
N GLU A 54 46.81 -6.12 10.19
CA GLU A 54 46.85 -7.51 9.70
C GLU A 54 45.72 -8.37 10.29
N PHE A 55 44.50 -7.85 10.30
CA PHE A 55 43.34 -8.59 10.80
C PHE A 55 43.14 -9.89 10.01
N PHE A 56 43.05 -9.78 8.68
CA PHE A 56 42.95 -10.87 7.71
C PHE A 56 44.32 -11.48 7.38
N ALA A 57 44.95 -12.09 8.37
CA ALA A 57 46.19 -12.85 8.20
C ALA A 57 45.94 -14.21 7.50
N PRO A 58 46.96 -14.84 6.88
CA PRO A 58 46.79 -16.13 6.20
C PRO A 58 46.24 -17.25 7.08
N THR A 59 46.47 -17.19 8.39
CA THR A 59 45.86 -18.08 9.38
C THR A 59 45.28 -17.30 10.56
N ASN A 60 44.21 -17.84 11.18
CA ASN A 60 43.70 -17.31 12.44
C ASN A 60 44.50 -17.85 13.64
N GLN A 61 44.13 -17.45 14.86
CA GLN A 61 44.82 -17.90 16.08
C GLN A 61 44.72 -19.40 16.36
N GLN A 62 43.81 -20.11 15.68
CA GLN A 62 43.64 -21.56 15.77
C GLN A 62 44.35 -22.30 14.62
N GLY A 63 45.12 -21.59 13.79
CA GLY A 63 45.86 -22.18 12.66
C GLY A 63 45.02 -22.49 11.42
N GLN A 64 43.76 -22.04 11.37
CA GLN A 64 42.89 -22.26 10.22
C GLN A 64 43.24 -21.27 9.11
N GLY A 65 43.31 -21.73 7.85
CA GLY A 65 43.65 -20.90 6.70
C GLY A 65 42.54 -19.93 6.28
N LEU A 66 42.91 -18.74 5.81
CA LEU A 66 41.99 -17.73 5.28
C LEU A 66 41.31 -18.23 3.99
N ARG A 67 40.03 -17.94 3.86
CA ARG A 67 39.17 -18.30 2.73
C ARG A 67 38.33 -17.11 2.30
N GLN A 68 37.98 -17.12 1.03
CA GLN A 68 37.07 -16.15 0.43
C GLN A 68 35.80 -16.89 -0.02
N HIS A 69 34.65 -16.46 0.50
CA HIS A 69 33.34 -16.95 0.07
C HIS A 69 32.54 -15.82 -0.54
N TRP A 70 31.62 -16.15 -1.44
CA TRP A 70 30.68 -15.18 -2.01
C TRP A 70 29.32 -15.45 -1.41
N LEU A 71 28.79 -14.49 -0.66
CA LEU A 71 27.43 -14.56 -0.14
C LEU A 71 26.52 -13.99 -1.22
N LYS A 72 25.47 -14.72 -1.60
CA LYS A 72 24.43 -14.19 -2.47
C LYS A 72 23.37 -13.56 -1.59
N SER A 73 23.03 -12.33 -1.89
CA SER A 73 21.93 -11.64 -1.25
C SER A 73 21.09 -10.98 -2.32
N ASP A 74 19.79 -11.25 -2.31
CA ASP A 74 18.84 -10.62 -3.23
C ASP A 74 18.63 -9.12 -2.88
N MET A 75 19.15 -8.66 -1.74
CA MET A 75 19.01 -7.29 -1.23
C MET A 75 20.25 -6.41 -1.47
N VAL A 76 21.34 -6.99 -1.98
CA VAL A 76 22.55 -6.25 -2.35
C VAL A 76 22.86 -6.53 -3.82
N PRO A 77 22.81 -5.51 -4.71
CA PRO A 77 23.00 -5.64 -6.16
C PRO A 77 24.21 -6.48 -6.55
N ASP A 78 25.28 -6.26 -5.78
CA ASP A 78 26.58 -6.81 -6.04
C ASP A 78 26.79 -8.02 -5.13
N SER A 79 27.25 -9.12 -5.71
CA SER A 79 27.87 -10.17 -4.91
C SER A 79 29.11 -9.58 -4.26
N PHE A 80 29.19 -9.59 -2.94
CA PHE A 80 30.41 -9.24 -2.21
C PHE A 80 31.03 -10.47 -1.57
N PRO A 81 32.36 -10.55 -1.53
CA PRO A 81 33.03 -11.60 -0.81
C PRO A 81 32.95 -11.39 0.71
N ILE A 82 33.06 -12.47 1.47
CA ILE A 82 33.38 -12.47 2.89
C ILE A 82 34.72 -13.20 3.09
N LEU A 83 35.55 -12.63 3.96
CA LEU A 83 36.84 -13.20 4.36
C LEU A 83 36.69 -13.87 5.72
N VAL A 84 36.85 -15.18 5.77
CA VAL A 84 36.73 -16.00 7.00
C VAL A 84 37.85 -17.04 7.02
N TRP A 85 38.04 -17.73 8.14
CA TRP A 85 39.05 -18.78 8.25
C TRP A 85 38.41 -20.16 8.33
N GLY A 86 39.08 -21.18 7.82
CA GLY A 86 38.64 -22.58 7.93
C GLY A 86 37.39 -22.91 7.10
N PRO A 87 36.98 -24.19 7.10
CA PRO A 87 35.84 -24.66 6.30
C PRO A 87 34.49 -24.30 6.94
N TRP A 88 33.44 -24.45 6.12
CA TRP A 88 32.06 -24.48 6.58
C TRP A 88 31.85 -25.63 7.58
N HIS A 89 31.04 -25.42 8.62
CA HIS A 89 30.85 -26.40 9.69
C HIS A 89 29.54 -26.17 10.47
N GLY A 90 29.27 -27.03 11.45
CA GLY A 90 28.06 -27.01 12.27
C GLY A 90 26.92 -27.85 11.67
N ASP A 91 25.69 -27.56 12.07
CA ASP A 91 24.51 -28.25 11.56
C ASP A 91 24.34 -28.01 10.06
N MET A 92 23.79 -29.00 9.36
CA MET A 92 23.44 -28.90 7.95
C MET A 92 21.93 -28.81 7.79
N LYS A 93 21.46 -27.92 6.91
CA LYS A 93 20.07 -27.86 6.47
C LYS A 93 20.03 -27.71 4.97
N GLY A 94 19.65 -28.78 4.28
CA GLY A 94 19.89 -28.90 2.85
C GLY A 94 21.39 -29.00 2.55
N ASP A 95 21.89 -28.15 1.67
CA ASP A 95 23.30 -28.01 1.29
C ASP A 95 24.03 -26.91 2.07
N ARG A 96 23.36 -26.26 3.04
CA ARG A 96 23.90 -25.12 3.80
C ARG A 96 24.35 -25.55 5.19
N ALA A 97 25.57 -25.16 5.54
CA ALA A 97 26.09 -25.28 6.90
C ALA A 97 25.66 -24.08 7.74
N ARG A 98 25.48 -24.29 9.05
CA ARG A 98 25.16 -23.23 10.03
C ARG A 98 26.24 -22.14 10.08
N PHE A 99 27.50 -22.52 9.88
CA PHE A 99 28.65 -21.62 9.92
C PHE A 99 29.44 -21.69 8.62
N ILE A 100 29.80 -20.52 8.10
CA ILE A 100 30.57 -20.36 6.85
C ILE A 100 32.09 -20.36 7.09
N GLY A 101 32.52 -20.44 8.35
CA GLY A 101 33.92 -20.41 8.74
C GLY A 101 34.07 -19.86 10.15
N TYR A 102 35.28 -19.41 10.45
CA TYR A 102 35.67 -18.93 11.76
C TYR A 102 36.21 -17.51 11.68
N GLY A 103 36.13 -16.76 12.78
CA GLY A 103 36.72 -15.44 12.96
C GLY A 103 38.20 -15.51 13.32
N LYS A 104 38.80 -14.34 13.57
CA LYS A 104 40.24 -14.22 13.87
C LYS A 104 40.64 -14.95 15.16
N TYR A 105 39.77 -14.98 16.17
CA TYR A 105 40.04 -15.68 17.45
C TYR A 105 39.40 -17.07 17.48
N GLY A 106 38.90 -17.54 16.33
CA GLY A 106 38.22 -18.81 16.18
C GLY A 106 36.74 -18.76 16.57
N GLU A 107 36.11 -17.58 16.59
CA GLU A 107 34.66 -17.47 16.78
C GLU A 107 33.91 -18.13 15.61
N ASP A 108 32.76 -18.74 15.86
CA ASP A 108 31.92 -19.29 14.77
C ASP A 108 31.31 -18.12 13.96
N VAL A 109 31.49 -18.13 12.63
CA VAL A 109 30.93 -17.11 11.74
C VAL A 109 29.64 -17.64 11.14
N THR A 110 28.52 -17.06 11.56
CA THR A 110 27.17 -17.47 11.15
C THR A 110 26.95 -17.38 9.64
N ASN A 111 26.19 -18.32 9.10
CA ASN A 111 25.70 -18.28 7.73
C ASN A 111 24.35 -17.56 7.68
N VAL A 112 24.28 -16.41 7.01
CA VAL A 112 23.03 -15.63 6.83
C VAL A 112 21.98 -16.39 6.03
N GLU A 113 22.41 -17.30 5.16
CA GLU A 113 21.50 -18.12 4.34
C GLU A 113 21.00 -19.37 5.09
N PHE A 114 21.52 -19.64 6.29
CA PHE A 114 21.03 -20.73 7.13
C PHE A 114 19.75 -20.27 7.85
N PRO A 115 18.65 -21.04 7.77
CA PRO A 115 17.38 -20.64 8.36
C PRO A 115 17.53 -20.33 9.85
N PRO A 116 16.93 -19.22 10.34
CA PRO A 116 17.09 -18.85 11.72
C PRO A 116 16.42 -19.87 12.64
N ASP A 117 17.01 -20.07 13.82
CA ASP A 117 16.44 -20.97 14.84
C ASP A 117 15.07 -20.46 15.32
N ARG A 118 14.82 -19.15 15.18
CA ARG A 118 13.55 -18.48 15.49
C ARG A 118 13.27 -17.35 14.51
N SER A 119 12.04 -17.28 13.98
CA SER A 119 11.59 -16.15 13.17
C SER A 119 11.03 -15.02 14.04
N GLY A 120 11.14 -13.78 13.55
CA GLY A 120 10.49 -12.61 14.13
C GLY A 120 8.98 -12.67 14.09
N GLY A 121 8.38 -13.32 13.08
CA GLY A 121 6.93 -13.43 12.93
C GLY A 121 6.23 -12.07 12.83
N GLY A 122 6.87 -11.07 12.22
CA GLY A 122 6.36 -9.70 12.10
C GLY A 122 6.48 -8.87 13.36
N ARG A 123 7.03 -9.40 14.47
CA ARG A 123 7.28 -8.60 15.68
C ARG A 123 8.29 -7.49 15.39
N SER A 124 8.03 -6.29 15.91
CA SER A 124 9.02 -5.20 15.87
C SER A 124 10.32 -5.64 16.52
N ILE A 125 11.45 -5.32 15.89
CA ILE A 125 12.77 -5.56 16.48
C ILE A 125 12.94 -4.82 17.82
N ALA A 126 12.20 -3.72 18.05
CA ALA A 126 12.21 -3.00 19.33
C ALA A 126 11.51 -3.75 20.47
N SER A 127 10.64 -4.72 20.16
CA SER A 127 9.85 -5.46 21.16
C SER A 127 10.65 -6.53 21.91
N LEU A 128 11.87 -6.80 21.46
CA LEU A 128 12.73 -7.85 22.00
C LEU A 128 13.71 -7.30 23.05
N ASN A 129 13.92 -8.09 24.10
CA ASN A 129 14.90 -7.82 25.16
C ASN A 129 16.33 -8.15 24.69
N TRP A 130 16.87 -7.31 23.81
CA TRP A 130 18.24 -7.43 23.33
C TRP A 130 19.23 -7.15 24.45
N ILE A 131 20.26 -8.00 24.56
CA ILE A 131 21.30 -7.90 25.58
C ILE A 131 22.34 -6.87 25.11
N PRO A 132 22.49 -5.71 25.78
CA PRO A 132 23.57 -4.78 25.49
C PRO A 132 24.91 -5.36 25.96
N ARG A 133 25.98 -5.07 25.24
CA ARG A 133 27.35 -5.54 25.45
C ARG A 133 27.40 -7.05 25.69
N PRO A 134 26.90 -7.86 24.74
CA PRO A 134 26.84 -9.31 24.92
C PRO A 134 28.21 -9.96 25.18
N TRP A 135 29.31 -9.29 24.79
CA TRP A 135 30.66 -9.74 25.09
C TRP A 135 31.08 -9.60 26.57
N GLU A 136 30.33 -8.84 27.37
CA GLU A 136 30.51 -8.69 28.81
C GLU A 136 29.48 -9.49 29.62
N ASP A 137 28.40 -9.94 28.98
CA ASP A 137 27.32 -10.66 29.63
C ASP A 137 27.69 -12.12 29.98
N TYR A 138 27.48 -12.51 31.23
CA TYR A 138 27.81 -13.84 31.72
C TYR A 138 26.94 -14.93 31.09
N SER A 139 25.64 -14.68 30.94
CA SER A 139 24.68 -15.64 30.39
C SER A 139 24.97 -15.92 28.92
N VAL A 140 25.29 -14.88 28.14
CA VAL A 140 25.74 -15.00 26.74
C VAL A 140 27.01 -15.84 26.66
N ARG A 141 28.05 -15.49 27.41
CA ARG A 141 29.34 -16.20 27.36
C ARG A 141 29.25 -17.66 27.82
N LYS A 142 28.32 -17.95 28.73
CA LYS A 142 28.05 -19.33 29.18
C LYS A 142 27.28 -20.13 28.13
N ALA A 143 26.27 -19.52 27.50
CA ALA A 143 25.43 -20.20 26.50
C ALA A 143 26.15 -20.34 25.14
N PHE A 144 26.96 -19.36 24.76
CA PHE A 144 27.59 -19.26 23.45
C PHE A 144 29.10 -18.95 23.53
N PRO A 145 29.90 -19.82 24.18
CA PRO A 145 31.34 -19.60 24.34
C PRO A 145 32.10 -19.55 23.00
N ASN A 146 31.53 -20.08 21.93
CA ASN A 146 32.12 -20.03 20.60
C ASN A 146 31.85 -18.74 19.83
N PHE A 147 30.82 -17.96 20.18
CA PHE A 147 30.59 -16.67 19.52
C PHE A 147 31.38 -15.54 20.12
N VAL A 148 31.66 -15.58 21.42
CA VAL A 148 32.27 -14.45 22.14
C VAL A 148 33.66 -14.84 22.66
N LYS A 149 34.70 -14.59 21.85
CA LYS A 149 36.10 -14.83 22.26
C LYS A 149 36.90 -13.54 22.44
N SER A 150 36.59 -12.48 21.69
CA SER A 150 37.33 -11.22 21.77
C SER A 150 36.46 -10.00 21.55
N ARG A 151 36.50 -9.04 22.47
CA ARG A 151 35.75 -7.77 22.34
C ARG A 151 36.43 -6.70 21.48
N ARG A 152 37.53 -7.02 20.78
CA ARG A 152 38.40 -6.00 20.16
C ARG A 152 37.75 -5.24 19.00
N LEU A 153 36.74 -5.83 18.37
CA LEU A 153 35.97 -5.22 17.28
C LEU A 153 34.72 -4.49 17.75
N ASP A 154 34.30 -4.69 19.00
CA ASP A 154 33.03 -4.21 19.53
C ASP A 154 33.11 -2.77 20.07
N ALA A 155 31.94 -2.18 20.36
CA ALA A 155 31.79 -0.84 20.94
C ALA A 155 32.51 0.28 20.17
N LYS A 156 32.67 0.11 18.85
CA LYS A 156 33.32 1.12 18.00
C LYS A 156 32.33 2.23 17.66
N ALA A 157 32.62 3.42 18.17
CA ALA A 157 31.82 4.63 17.92
C ALA A 157 32.15 5.33 16.59
N ASN A 158 32.97 4.71 15.71
CA ASN A 158 33.26 5.30 14.41
C ASN A 158 31.96 5.43 13.59
N PRO A 159 31.57 6.63 13.11
CA PRO A 159 30.27 6.83 12.46
C PRO A 159 30.04 5.93 11.25
N GLU A 160 31.09 5.64 10.48
CA GLU A 160 31.03 4.79 9.29
C GLU A 160 30.79 3.32 9.65
N VAL A 161 31.39 2.85 10.75
CA VAL A 161 31.16 1.51 11.30
C VAL A 161 29.75 1.40 11.88
N VAL A 162 29.33 2.39 12.67
CA VAL A 162 27.97 2.44 13.24
C VAL A 162 26.93 2.41 12.12
N GLN A 163 27.14 3.15 11.03
CA GLN A 163 26.22 3.13 9.90
C GLN A 163 26.15 1.76 9.21
N ARG A 164 27.28 1.07 9.01
CA ARG A 164 27.25 -0.30 8.48
C ARG A 164 26.55 -1.28 9.41
N LEU A 165 26.72 -1.13 10.72
CA LEU A 165 25.99 -1.94 11.68
C LEU A 165 24.48 -1.69 11.61
N ARG A 166 24.03 -0.45 11.37
CA ARG A 166 22.61 -0.14 11.13
C ARG A 166 22.07 -0.88 9.91
N TRP A 167 22.81 -0.86 8.80
CA TRP A 167 22.50 -1.66 7.61
C TRP A 167 22.41 -3.16 7.92
N GLY A 168 23.30 -3.66 8.78
CA GLY A 168 23.24 -5.04 9.23
C GLY A 168 22.00 -5.36 10.06
N VAL A 169 21.58 -4.46 10.95
CA VAL A 169 20.34 -4.60 11.73
C VAL A 169 19.10 -4.55 10.82
N GLU A 170 19.06 -3.65 9.83
CA GLU A 170 18.03 -3.62 8.80
C GLU A 170 17.95 -4.95 8.05
N TYR A 171 19.10 -5.46 7.60
CA TYR A 171 19.18 -6.77 6.94
C TYR A 171 18.72 -7.91 7.87
N THR A 172 19.09 -7.87 9.14
CA THR A 172 18.64 -8.85 10.12
C THR A 172 17.13 -8.83 10.28
N CYS A 173 16.49 -7.65 10.30
CA CYS A 173 15.04 -7.56 10.37
C CYS A 173 14.41 -8.31 9.20
N TRP A 174 14.91 -8.04 8.00
CA TRP A 174 14.47 -8.67 6.77
C TRP A 174 14.66 -10.20 6.78
N ALA A 175 15.90 -10.66 6.93
CA ALA A 175 16.27 -12.06 6.78
C ALA A 175 15.61 -12.98 7.84
N ASN A 176 15.12 -12.40 8.94
CA ASN A 176 14.52 -13.14 10.05
C ASN A 176 13.03 -12.85 10.22
N GLY A 177 12.43 -11.96 9.43
CA GLY A 177 11.02 -11.61 9.51
C GLY A 177 10.64 -10.79 10.75
N PHE A 178 11.49 -9.85 11.17
CA PHE A 178 11.11 -8.81 12.13
C PHE A 178 10.58 -7.59 11.39
N ALA A 179 9.61 -6.89 11.99
CA ALA A 179 9.25 -5.55 11.54
C ALA A 179 10.38 -4.58 11.91
N PHE A 180 10.85 -3.80 10.93
CA PHE A 180 11.87 -2.80 11.15
C PHE A 180 11.33 -1.64 11.98
N ASP A 181 12.13 -1.17 12.93
CA ASP A 181 11.78 -0.05 13.79
C ASP A 181 13.02 0.85 13.96
N PRO A 182 13.08 2.01 13.30
CA PRO A 182 14.24 2.89 13.39
C PRO A 182 14.37 3.48 14.80
N SER A 183 13.35 3.44 15.66
CA SER A 183 13.45 3.89 17.05
C SER A 183 14.06 2.85 17.99
N ALA A 184 14.22 1.60 17.54
CA ALA A 184 14.74 0.51 18.36
C ALA A 184 16.14 0.83 18.93
N PRO A 185 16.43 0.54 20.22
CA PRO A 185 17.75 0.78 20.80
C PRO A 185 18.88 0.10 20.02
N VAL A 186 18.61 -1.11 19.53
CA VAL A 186 19.53 -1.90 18.71
C VAL A 186 19.84 -1.24 17.36
N TYR A 187 18.94 -0.43 16.81
CA TYR A 187 19.18 0.34 15.59
C TYR A 187 19.82 1.71 15.88
N GLN A 188 19.44 2.35 16.98
CA GLN A 188 19.97 3.66 17.35
C GLN A 188 21.44 3.57 17.76
N SER A 189 21.83 2.51 18.47
CA SER A 189 23.19 2.27 18.98
C SER A 189 23.67 0.83 18.73
N PRO A 190 23.71 0.37 17.47
CA PRO A 190 23.97 -1.04 17.15
C PRO A 190 25.34 -1.53 17.64
N GLN A 191 26.32 -0.63 17.74
CA GLN A 191 27.65 -0.92 18.28
C GLN A 191 27.65 -1.38 19.74
N GLU A 192 26.56 -1.15 20.48
CA GLU A 192 26.39 -1.65 21.85
C GLU A 192 25.75 -3.05 21.88
N TYR A 193 25.15 -3.53 20.79
CA TYR A 193 24.37 -4.78 20.79
C TYR A 193 24.93 -5.86 19.87
N VAL A 194 25.62 -5.47 18.80
CA VAL A 194 26.20 -6.40 17.82
C VAL A 194 27.60 -6.79 18.27
N HIS A 195 27.82 -8.09 18.54
CA HIS A 195 29.16 -8.65 18.67
C HIS A 195 29.71 -8.96 17.27
N ILE A 196 30.80 -8.31 16.87
CA ILE A 196 31.38 -8.43 15.53
C ILE A 196 32.40 -9.56 15.51
N THR A 197 32.15 -10.61 14.72
CA THR A 197 33.08 -11.73 14.51
C THR A 197 33.99 -11.50 13.31
N VAL A 198 33.48 -10.80 12.28
CA VAL A 198 34.23 -10.38 11.09
C VAL A 198 33.90 -8.90 10.82
N PRO A 199 34.91 -7.99 10.80
CA PRO A 199 34.65 -6.58 10.59
C PRO A 199 34.17 -6.34 9.15
N PRO A 200 33.15 -5.47 8.94
CA PRO A 200 32.78 -5.06 7.60
C PRO A 200 33.88 -4.19 6.97
N THR A 201 33.97 -4.20 5.65
CA THR A 201 34.82 -3.29 4.88
C THR A 201 34.05 -2.73 3.68
N PRO A 202 34.57 -1.75 2.92
CA PRO A 202 33.92 -1.28 1.70
C PRO A 202 33.82 -2.35 0.59
N ASP A 203 34.62 -3.42 0.67
CA ASP A 203 34.73 -4.43 -0.39
C ASP A 203 34.33 -5.84 0.09
N THR A 204 34.05 -6.04 1.38
CA THR A 204 33.72 -7.34 1.95
C THR A 204 32.59 -7.24 2.96
N TRP A 205 31.75 -8.27 3.00
CA TRP A 205 30.83 -8.45 4.12
C TRP A 205 31.58 -8.52 5.45
N GLY A 206 30.97 -7.93 6.47
CA GLY A 206 31.21 -8.29 7.86
C GLY A 206 30.15 -9.26 8.36
N MET A 207 30.39 -9.79 9.55
CA MET A 207 29.43 -10.63 10.26
C MET A 207 29.49 -10.32 11.74
N GLY A 208 28.32 -10.25 12.35
CA GLY A 208 28.16 -10.18 13.79
C GLY A 208 26.97 -11.00 14.25
N VAL A 209 26.73 -10.96 15.56
CA VAL A 209 25.57 -11.60 16.19
C VAL A 209 25.00 -10.68 17.27
N MET A 210 23.69 -10.72 17.43
CA MET A 210 22.97 -10.08 18.54
C MET A 210 22.32 -11.16 19.39
N PHE A 211 22.16 -10.89 20.68
CA PHE A 211 21.62 -11.85 21.64
C PHE A 211 20.38 -11.30 22.31
N HIS A 212 19.38 -12.15 22.48
CA HIS A 212 18.13 -11.84 23.15
C HIS A 212 17.96 -12.75 24.37
N ASP A 213 17.49 -12.16 25.48
CA ASP A 213 17.12 -12.88 26.70
C ASP A 213 15.60 -13.05 26.78
N GLU A 214 15.15 -14.31 26.75
CA GLU A 214 13.74 -14.70 26.87
C GLU A 214 13.38 -15.13 28.30
N GLY A 215 14.24 -14.90 29.29
CA GLY A 215 14.08 -15.27 30.70
C GLY A 215 14.29 -16.77 31.00
N SER A 216 13.95 -17.64 30.04
CA SER A 216 14.22 -19.09 30.10
C SER A 216 15.57 -19.48 29.48
N GLY A 217 16.20 -18.56 28.75
CA GLY A 217 17.46 -18.77 28.08
C GLY A 217 17.81 -17.63 27.14
N VAL A 218 19.02 -17.70 26.58
CA VAL A 218 19.54 -16.76 25.60
C VAL A 218 19.50 -17.42 24.22
N TRP A 219 19.08 -16.68 23.20
CA TRP A 219 19.26 -17.06 21.81
C TRP A 219 19.91 -15.93 21.02
N TYR A 220 20.40 -16.22 19.82
CA TYR A 220 21.13 -15.28 18.99
C TYR A 220 20.49 -15.13 17.61
N VAL A 221 20.82 -14.01 16.95
CA VAL A 221 20.51 -13.76 15.55
C VAL A 221 21.76 -13.32 14.82
N SER A 222 21.96 -13.84 13.62
CA SER A 222 23.00 -13.41 12.69
C SER A 222 22.77 -11.96 12.25
N VAL A 223 23.84 -11.17 12.27
CA VAL A 223 23.87 -9.80 11.76
C VAL A 223 24.88 -9.73 10.62
N PRO A 224 24.45 -9.98 9.36
CA PRO A 224 25.30 -9.75 8.21
C PRO A 224 25.52 -8.25 8.06
N ILE A 225 26.76 -7.81 7.91
CA ILE A 225 27.09 -6.38 7.90
C ILE A 225 27.54 -6.01 6.49
N PRO A 226 26.67 -5.45 5.64
CA PRO A 226 26.98 -5.25 4.23
C PRO A 226 28.03 -4.16 4.01
N PRO A 227 28.81 -4.24 2.92
CA PRO A 227 29.76 -3.21 2.53
C PRO A 227 29.07 -1.92 2.04
N LYS A 228 27.85 -2.06 1.51
CA LYS A 228 26.98 -1.02 0.96
C LYS A 228 25.63 -0.99 1.70
N PRO A 229 24.85 0.10 1.61
CA PRO A 229 23.48 0.11 2.15
C PRO A 229 22.65 -1.02 1.56
N PRO A 230 21.70 -1.60 2.32
CA PRO A 230 20.70 -2.48 1.74
C PRO A 230 19.87 -1.65 0.76
N VAL A 231 19.58 -2.25 -0.38
CA VAL A 231 18.80 -1.62 -1.42
C VAL A 231 17.37 -2.11 -1.27
N MET A 232 16.44 -1.20 -0.94
CA MET A 232 15.03 -1.52 -0.77
C MET A 232 14.29 -1.03 -2.02
N PRO A 233 13.52 -1.89 -2.69
CA PRO A 233 12.67 -1.44 -3.79
C PRO A 233 11.70 -0.36 -3.28
N ASP A 234 11.38 0.59 -4.14
CA ASP A 234 10.48 1.70 -3.90
C ASP A 234 9.56 1.83 -5.11
N TYR A 235 8.28 1.51 -4.98
CA TYR A 235 7.32 1.53 -6.08
C TYR A 235 6.30 2.63 -5.86
N ALA A 236 6.25 3.60 -6.77
CA ALA A 236 5.33 4.72 -6.70
C ALA A 236 4.35 4.71 -7.88
N VAL A 237 3.16 5.24 -7.66
CA VAL A 237 2.15 5.44 -8.70
C VAL A 237 1.59 6.86 -8.69
N ASP A 238 1.52 7.49 -9.86
CA ASP A 238 0.86 8.78 -10.08
C ASP A 238 -0.25 8.65 -11.13
N VAL A 239 -1.25 9.53 -11.03
CA VAL A 239 -2.36 9.62 -11.97
C VAL A 239 -2.57 11.07 -12.38
N GLN A 240 -2.66 11.30 -13.70
CA GLN A 240 -2.95 12.60 -14.28
C GLN A 240 -4.08 12.56 -15.32
N PRO A 241 -4.97 13.56 -15.33
CA PRO A 241 -5.11 14.60 -14.30
C PRO A 241 -5.74 14.03 -13.02
N ARG A 242 -5.56 14.73 -11.89
CA ARG A 242 -6.14 14.33 -10.59
C ARG A 242 -7.66 14.50 -10.50
N GLU A 243 -8.25 15.23 -11.45
CA GLU A 243 -9.69 15.41 -11.56
C GLU A 243 -10.10 15.50 -13.04
N GLN A 244 -11.18 14.80 -13.40
CA GLN A 244 -11.86 14.90 -14.69
C GLN A 244 -13.34 15.23 -14.47
N THR A 245 -13.92 15.96 -15.41
CA THR A 245 -15.36 16.24 -15.46
C THR A 245 -15.88 15.94 -16.85
N GLY A 246 -17.03 15.26 -16.96
CA GLY A 246 -17.63 14.92 -18.26
C GLY A 246 -19.12 14.60 -18.16
N GLN A 247 -19.81 14.53 -19.29
CA GLN A 247 -21.23 14.14 -19.31
C GLN A 247 -21.39 12.69 -18.86
N VAL A 248 -22.53 12.33 -18.25
CA VAL A 248 -22.82 10.94 -17.86
C VAL A 248 -22.69 10.02 -19.09
N GLY A 249 -21.93 8.93 -18.96
CA GLY A 249 -21.61 8.01 -20.05
C GLY A 249 -20.48 8.48 -20.98
N GLN A 250 -19.92 9.67 -20.81
CA GLN A 250 -18.73 10.10 -21.54
C GLN A 250 -17.51 9.32 -21.03
N ALA A 251 -16.70 8.81 -21.96
CA ALA A 251 -15.38 8.27 -21.64
C ALA A 251 -14.40 9.40 -21.30
N VAL A 252 -13.69 9.26 -20.19
CA VAL A 252 -12.57 10.12 -19.78
C VAL A 252 -11.31 9.28 -19.61
N THR A 253 -10.17 9.86 -19.97
CA THR A 253 -8.87 9.18 -19.97
C THR A 253 -7.97 9.72 -18.88
N PHE A 254 -7.15 8.82 -18.33
CA PHE A 254 -6.13 9.12 -17.34
C PHE A 254 -4.80 8.50 -17.78
N ASP A 255 -3.74 9.27 -17.62
CA ASP A 255 -2.36 8.81 -17.76
C ASP A 255 -1.87 8.42 -16.36
N ILE A 256 -1.43 7.17 -16.22
CA ILE A 256 -0.91 6.59 -14.99
C ILE A 256 0.58 6.36 -15.20
N THR A 257 1.40 6.87 -14.29
CA THR A 257 2.83 6.60 -14.28
C THR A 257 3.12 5.69 -13.10
N VAL A 258 3.72 4.53 -13.37
CA VAL A 258 4.30 3.68 -12.33
C VAL A 258 5.81 3.82 -12.42
N SER A 259 6.44 4.23 -11.34
CA SER A 259 7.90 4.32 -11.25
C SER A 259 8.42 3.37 -10.19
N TRP A 260 9.62 2.84 -10.41
CA TRP A 260 10.32 2.06 -9.42
C TRP A 260 11.75 2.55 -9.27
N ARG A 261 12.27 2.43 -8.06
CA ARG A 261 13.69 2.55 -7.76
C ARG A 261 14.15 1.30 -7.05
N ASP A 262 15.44 1.03 -7.18
CA ASP A 262 16.10 0.00 -6.38
C ASP A 262 15.46 -1.41 -6.52
N ASN A 263 14.81 -1.67 -7.66
CA ASN A 263 14.09 -2.91 -7.92
C ASN A 263 15.07 -4.05 -8.30
N PRO A 264 15.13 -5.14 -7.53
CA PRO A 264 15.89 -6.32 -7.89
C PRO A 264 15.42 -6.85 -9.25
N SER A 265 16.38 -7.29 -10.08
CA SER A 265 16.09 -7.73 -11.45
C SER A 265 15.10 -8.89 -11.57
N ASP A 266 14.88 -9.63 -10.48
CA ASP A 266 13.99 -10.79 -10.39
C ASP A 266 12.63 -10.48 -9.73
N ARG A 267 12.38 -9.25 -9.28
CA ARG A 267 11.11 -8.88 -8.64
C ARG A 267 10.08 -8.40 -9.63
N THR A 268 8.93 -9.06 -9.60
CA THR A 268 7.71 -8.66 -10.28
C THR A 268 6.96 -7.65 -9.43
N TRP A 269 6.32 -6.68 -10.06
CA TRP A 269 5.37 -5.78 -9.42
C TRP A 269 4.08 -5.75 -10.23
N ARG A 270 2.98 -5.33 -9.60
CA ARG A 270 1.63 -5.36 -10.14
C ARG A 270 0.99 -3.98 -10.05
N LEU A 271 0.51 -3.47 -11.17
CA LEU A 271 -0.41 -2.33 -11.19
C LEU A 271 -1.84 -2.84 -11.06
N ILE A 272 -2.60 -2.29 -10.13
CA ILE A 272 -4.01 -2.56 -9.88
C ILE A 272 -4.80 -1.28 -10.10
N LEU A 273 -5.85 -1.33 -10.92
CA LEU A 273 -6.77 -0.23 -11.16
C LEU A 273 -8.21 -0.62 -10.79
N ALA A 274 -8.92 0.30 -10.15
CA ALA A 274 -10.34 0.13 -9.82
C ALA A 274 -11.11 1.46 -10.00
N HIS A 275 -12.32 1.38 -10.55
CA HIS A 275 -13.25 2.52 -10.62
C HIS A 275 -14.28 2.41 -9.50
N LYS A 276 -14.19 3.31 -8.52
CA LYS A 276 -15.05 3.33 -7.33
C LYS A 276 -16.25 4.25 -7.53
N VAL A 277 -17.46 3.71 -7.40
CA VAL A 277 -18.74 4.43 -7.50
C VAL A 277 -19.56 4.14 -6.23
N GLY A 278 -19.58 5.10 -5.30
CA GLY A 278 -20.09 4.85 -3.95
C GLY A 278 -19.28 3.76 -3.22
N ASP A 279 -19.97 2.72 -2.76
CA ASP A 279 -19.36 1.58 -2.05
C ASP A 279 -18.97 0.42 -2.99
N ARG A 280 -19.20 0.55 -4.31
CA ARG A 280 -18.88 -0.48 -5.31
C ARG A 280 -17.60 -0.13 -6.06
N GLN A 281 -16.87 -1.17 -6.46
CA GLN A 281 -15.69 -1.08 -7.32
C GLN A 281 -15.94 -1.85 -8.61
N TYR A 282 -15.34 -1.38 -9.70
CA TYR A 282 -15.47 -1.96 -11.03
C TYR A 282 -14.09 -2.07 -11.70
N PRO A 283 -13.87 -3.12 -12.52
CA PRO A 283 -12.64 -3.27 -13.30
C PRO A 283 -12.47 -2.13 -14.30
N VAL A 284 -11.23 -1.69 -14.50
CA VAL A 284 -10.85 -0.64 -15.45
C VAL A 284 -9.92 -1.23 -16.51
N PRO A 285 -10.35 -1.37 -17.78
CA PRO A 285 -9.44 -1.78 -18.83
C PRO A 285 -8.36 -0.72 -19.04
N PHE A 286 -7.11 -1.15 -19.17
CA PHE A 286 -6.00 -0.26 -19.46
C PHE A 286 -5.01 -0.88 -20.44
N VAL A 287 -4.24 -0.01 -21.08
CA VAL A 287 -3.24 -0.37 -22.08
C VAL A 287 -1.93 0.35 -21.75
N LEU A 288 -0.82 -0.38 -21.81
CA LEU A 288 0.51 0.22 -21.70
C LEU A 288 0.87 0.99 -22.96
N THR A 289 1.39 2.18 -22.76
CA THR A 289 1.89 3.06 -23.82
C THR A 289 3.40 3.19 -23.66
N GLY A 290 4.16 2.32 -24.34
CA GLY A 290 5.62 2.34 -24.36
C GLY A 290 6.22 0.94 -24.18
N GLY A 291 7.22 0.59 -24.99
CA GLY A 291 7.96 -0.68 -24.85
C GLY A 291 7.73 -1.73 -25.95
N GLY A 292 6.86 -1.48 -26.93
CA GLY A 292 6.71 -2.37 -28.10
C GLY A 292 5.81 -3.60 -27.89
N GLU A 293 5.45 -3.93 -26.64
CA GLU A 293 4.48 -4.97 -26.30
C GLU A 293 3.24 -4.37 -25.63
N THR A 294 2.06 -4.80 -26.07
CA THR A 294 0.79 -4.44 -25.45
C THR A 294 0.46 -5.46 -24.37
N VAL A 295 0.69 -5.13 -23.09
CA VAL A 295 0.13 -5.94 -22.00
C VAL A 295 -1.33 -5.51 -21.81
N GLN A 296 -2.24 -6.47 -21.91
CA GLN A 296 -3.64 -6.27 -21.59
C GLN A 296 -3.85 -6.57 -20.10
N SER A 297 -4.63 -5.72 -19.44
CA SER A 297 -5.03 -5.95 -18.05
C SER A 297 -5.85 -7.24 -17.91
N ILE A 298 -5.59 -8.00 -16.86
CA ILE A 298 -6.47 -9.07 -16.38
C ILE A 298 -7.62 -8.44 -15.59
N GLN A 299 -8.86 -8.78 -15.92
CA GLN A 299 -10.05 -8.24 -15.26
C GLN A 299 -10.61 -9.23 -14.23
N LEU A 300 -10.83 -8.72 -13.02
CA LEU A 300 -11.59 -9.38 -11.95
C LEU A 300 -12.95 -8.68 -11.80
N ASP A 301 -13.76 -9.13 -10.84
CA ASP A 301 -15.12 -8.58 -10.63
C ASP A 301 -15.11 -7.12 -10.15
N ASP A 302 -14.08 -6.71 -9.40
CA ASP A 302 -13.98 -5.41 -8.73
C ASP A 302 -12.77 -4.57 -9.16
N GLN A 303 -11.78 -5.16 -9.83
CA GLN A 303 -10.54 -4.48 -10.22
C GLN A 303 -9.93 -5.08 -11.50
N SER A 304 -8.94 -4.39 -12.05
CA SER A 304 -8.09 -4.90 -13.14
C SER A 304 -6.63 -4.80 -12.73
N TYR A 305 -5.80 -5.74 -13.17
CA TYR A 305 -4.38 -5.70 -12.87
C TYR A 305 -3.49 -6.13 -14.05
N ALA A 306 -2.23 -5.76 -14.00
CA ALA A 306 -1.20 -6.26 -14.89
C ALA A 306 0.10 -6.45 -14.12
N ASP A 307 0.78 -7.56 -14.41
CA ASP A 307 2.07 -7.91 -13.83
C ASP A 307 3.20 -7.47 -14.73
N PHE A 308 4.23 -6.94 -14.10
CA PHE A 308 5.41 -6.42 -14.75
C PHE A 308 6.59 -7.19 -14.21
N PRO A 309 7.15 -8.13 -15.00
CA PRO A 309 8.35 -8.82 -14.58
C PRO A 309 9.47 -7.80 -14.40
N GLY A 310 10.34 -8.02 -13.42
CA GLY A 310 11.53 -7.18 -13.23
C GLY A 310 12.31 -7.09 -14.54
N ILE A 311 12.33 -5.92 -15.17
CA ILE A 311 12.90 -5.75 -16.52
C ILE A 311 14.45 -5.68 -16.51
N GLY A 312 15.09 -6.21 -15.47
CA GLY A 312 16.53 -6.13 -15.26
C GLY A 312 17.06 -4.70 -15.06
N GLN A 313 16.16 -3.72 -14.89
CA GLN A 313 16.51 -2.32 -14.63
C GLN A 313 16.26 -1.99 -13.17
N TRP A 314 17.28 -1.43 -12.52
CA TRP A 314 17.23 -0.99 -11.13
C TRP A 314 16.20 0.12 -10.90
N GLU A 315 16.10 1.04 -11.85
CA GLU A 315 15.17 2.16 -11.80
C GLU A 315 14.49 2.30 -13.15
N GLY A 316 13.27 2.82 -13.15
CA GLY A 316 12.56 3.13 -14.37
C GLY A 316 11.12 3.56 -14.11
N GLU A 317 10.41 3.79 -15.21
CA GLU A 317 9.00 4.13 -15.20
C GLU A 317 8.29 3.50 -16.39
N VAL A 318 7.01 3.22 -16.23
CA VAL A 318 6.10 2.90 -17.33
C VAL A 318 4.86 3.79 -17.28
N HIS A 319 4.32 4.06 -18.46
CA HIS A 319 3.13 4.88 -18.65
C HIS A 319 1.98 4.01 -19.14
N VAL A 320 0.85 4.13 -18.48
CA VAL A 320 -0.37 3.37 -18.74
C VAL A 320 -1.50 4.35 -18.98
N GLN A 321 -2.33 4.08 -19.97
CA GLN A 321 -3.56 4.84 -20.18
C GLN A 321 -4.77 4.02 -19.74
N ALA A 322 -5.59 4.61 -18.87
CA ALA A 322 -6.85 4.05 -18.42
C ALA A 322 -8.03 4.89 -18.92
N THR A 323 -9.13 4.22 -19.25
CA THR A 323 -10.38 4.88 -19.67
C THR A 323 -11.53 4.43 -18.79
N VAL A 324 -12.28 5.39 -18.26
CA VAL A 324 -13.48 5.16 -17.45
C VAL A 324 -14.63 5.99 -17.97
N HIS A 325 -15.87 5.54 -17.74
CA HIS A 325 -17.06 6.29 -18.13
C HIS A 325 -17.59 7.08 -16.94
N VAL A 326 -17.92 8.35 -17.15
CA VAL A 326 -18.48 9.21 -16.10
C VAL A 326 -19.84 8.69 -15.66
N GLN A 327 -20.07 8.67 -14.34
CA GLN A 327 -21.28 8.14 -13.71
C GLN A 327 -22.23 9.27 -13.31
N GLU A 328 -23.48 8.92 -12.96
CA GLU A 328 -24.49 9.87 -12.47
C GLU A 328 -24.10 10.53 -11.14
N VAL A 329 -23.18 9.92 -10.38
CA VAL A 329 -22.65 10.43 -9.12
C VAL A 329 -21.13 10.61 -9.21
N PRO A 330 -20.52 11.49 -8.39
CA PRO A 330 -19.07 11.56 -8.27
C PRO A 330 -18.47 10.19 -7.99
N SER A 331 -17.37 9.87 -8.68
CA SER A 331 -16.67 8.59 -8.61
C SER A 331 -15.17 8.81 -8.60
N THR A 332 -14.39 7.74 -8.42
CA THR A 332 -12.94 7.84 -8.27
C THR A 332 -12.24 6.71 -9.03
N LEU A 333 -11.21 7.03 -9.81
CA LEU A 333 -10.25 6.05 -10.29
C LEU A 333 -9.18 5.87 -9.21
N VAL A 334 -8.95 4.65 -8.76
CA VAL A 334 -7.87 4.29 -7.83
C VAL A 334 -6.83 3.49 -8.59
N ALA A 335 -5.56 3.88 -8.47
CA ALA A 335 -4.42 3.14 -8.97
C ALA A 335 -3.53 2.76 -7.80
N GLN A 336 -3.08 1.50 -7.77
CA GLN A 336 -2.20 0.97 -6.74
C GLN A 336 -1.08 0.15 -7.38
N VAL A 337 0.15 0.29 -6.89
CA VAL A 337 1.27 -0.57 -7.25
C VAL A 337 1.69 -1.42 -6.05
N VAL A 338 1.85 -2.73 -6.27
CA VAL A 338 2.26 -3.67 -5.22
C VAL A 338 3.37 -4.60 -5.73
N PRO A 339 4.36 -4.96 -4.88
CA PRO A 339 5.30 -6.02 -5.20
C PRO A 339 4.61 -7.39 -5.26
N VAL A 340 5.11 -8.32 -6.08
CA VAL A 340 4.57 -9.68 -6.24
C VAL A 340 5.66 -10.72 -6.06
N ASP A 341 5.36 -11.79 -5.34
CA ASP A 341 6.25 -12.95 -5.26
C ASP A 341 6.21 -13.72 -6.58
N GLY A 342 7.30 -13.68 -7.34
CA GLY A 342 7.42 -14.34 -8.63
C GLY A 342 7.20 -15.86 -8.61
N ASN A 343 7.23 -16.52 -7.44
CA ASN A 343 6.97 -17.96 -7.33
C ASN A 343 5.50 -18.29 -7.10
N THR A 344 4.75 -17.41 -6.41
CA THR A 344 3.38 -17.70 -5.96
C THR A 344 2.34 -16.82 -6.65
N ASP A 345 2.77 -15.80 -7.38
CA ASP A 345 1.90 -14.79 -8.01
C ASP A 345 1.02 -14.01 -6.99
N MET A 346 1.42 -14.07 -5.71
CA MET A 346 0.73 -13.41 -4.62
C MET A 346 1.32 -12.03 -4.38
N PRO A 347 0.49 -10.99 -4.18
CA PRO A 347 0.96 -9.70 -3.71
C PRO A 347 1.73 -9.84 -2.40
N LEU A 348 2.87 -9.17 -2.33
CA LEU A 348 3.66 -9.00 -1.12
C LEU A 348 3.15 -7.77 -0.34
N PRO A 349 3.42 -7.68 0.98
CA PRO A 349 3.11 -6.48 1.75
C PRO A 349 3.73 -5.23 1.10
N ILE A 350 3.02 -4.09 1.07
CA ILE A 350 3.54 -2.80 0.58
C ILE A 350 4.40 -2.07 1.63
N GLU A 351 4.82 -2.77 2.68
CA GLU A 351 5.67 -2.21 3.73
C GLU A 351 7.11 -2.70 3.55
N PRO A 352 8.10 -2.03 4.19
CA PRO A 352 9.45 -2.53 4.27
C PRO A 352 9.44 -3.99 4.73
N PRO A 353 10.16 -4.88 4.05
CA PRO A 353 11.27 -4.67 3.11
C PRO A 353 10.89 -4.56 1.62
N TYR A 354 9.60 -4.65 1.29
CA TYR A 354 9.17 -4.88 -0.08
C TYR A 354 8.89 -3.59 -0.82
N ASP A 355 8.56 -2.53 -0.07
CA ASP A 355 8.50 -1.15 -0.51
C ASP A 355 9.16 -0.25 0.54
N PHE A 356 9.88 0.78 0.11
CA PHE A 356 10.51 1.75 0.98
C PHE A 356 9.51 2.80 1.49
N ASP A 357 8.58 3.26 0.66
CA ASP A 357 7.59 4.28 0.99
C ASP A 357 6.15 3.84 0.63
N PRO A 358 5.47 3.07 1.52
CA PRO A 358 4.08 2.66 1.32
C PRO A 358 3.08 3.77 0.97
N SER A 359 3.43 5.05 1.22
CA SER A 359 2.52 6.17 1.07
C SER A 359 2.34 6.65 -0.37
N ASP A 360 3.20 6.25 -1.30
CA ASP A 360 3.09 6.57 -2.72
C ASP A 360 2.68 5.38 -3.62
N ASN A 361 2.43 4.22 -3.01
CA ASN A 361 1.90 3.03 -3.68
C ASN A 361 0.43 3.12 -4.09
N GLU A 362 -0.34 4.10 -3.59
CA GLU A 362 -1.75 4.27 -3.94
C GLU A 362 -2.09 5.72 -4.24
N VAL A 363 -2.82 5.93 -5.33
CA VAL A 363 -3.26 7.26 -5.76
C VAL A 363 -4.68 7.21 -6.30
N ALA A 364 -5.42 8.30 -6.08
CA ALA A 364 -6.80 8.43 -6.51
C ALA A 364 -7.01 9.69 -7.36
N ALA A 365 -7.83 9.58 -8.41
CA ALA A 365 -8.27 10.69 -9.24
C ALA A 365 -9.81 10.79 -9.27
N GLN A 366 -10.32 12.01 -9.14
CA GLN A 366 -11.76 12.28 -9.05
C GLN A 366 -12.41 12.36 -10.43
N ILE A 367 -13.61 11.81 -10.55
CA ILE A 367 -14.42 11.87 -11.78
C ILE A 367 -15.77 12.45 -11.40
N LYS A 368 -16.10 13.63 -11.94
CA LYS A 368 -17.34 14.34 -11.64
C LYS A 368 -18.27 14.38 -12.86
N PRO A 369 -19.57 14.13 -12.69
CA PRO A 369 -20.52 14.43 -13.75
C PRO A 369 -20.58 15.93 -14.03
N LEU A 370 -20.58 16.29 -15.31
CA LEU A 370 -20.85 17.63 -15.81
C LEU A 370 -22.37 17.83 -15.81
N GLY A 371 -22.88 18.63 -14.88
CA GLY A 371 -24.31 18.92 -14.79
C GLY A 371 -24.70 19.64 -13.51
N CYS A 372 -25.99 19.68 -13.25
CA CYS A 372 -26.59 20.16 -12.01
C CYS A 372 -27.80 19.30 -11.63
N ASP A 373 -28.15 19.29 -10.35
CA ASP A 373 -29.33 18.63 -9.80
C ASP A 373 -30.36 19.71 -9.43
N LEU A 374 -31.39 19.92 -10.26
CA LEU A 374 -32.45 20.90 -10.01
C LEU A 374 -33.73 20.23 -9.53
N ALA A 375 -34.12 20.53 -8.29
CA ALA A 375 -35.39 20.07 -7.73
C ALA A 375 -36.44 21.19 -7.72
N VAL A 376 -37.71 20.81 -7.84
CA VAL A 376 -38.85 21.72 -7.66
C VAL A 376 -39.85 21.19 -6.63
N SER A 377 -40.44 22.10 -5.86
CA SER A 377 -41.58 21.80 -5.00
C SER A 377 -42.66 22.87 -5.15
N VAL A 378 -43.93 22.45 -5.05
CA VAL A 378 -45.10 23.32 -5.19
C VAL A 378 -45.91 23.26 -3.91
N ARG A 379 -46.35 24.40 -3.41
CA ARG A 379 -47.28 24.49 -2.26
C ARG A 379 -48.29 25.62 -2.43
N PRO A 380 -49.52 25.50 -1.91
CA PRO A 380 -50.46 26.61 -1.90
C PRO A 380 -49.86 27.84 -1.21
N ALA A 381 -50.04 29.03 -1.78
CA ALA A 381 -49.51 30.26 -1.19
C ALA A 381 -50.34 30.75 0.01
N GLY A 382 -51.56 30.21 0.19
CA GLY A 382 -52.43 30.51 1.31
C GLY A 382 -53.74 29.72 1.25
N SER A 383 -54.66 30.05 2.16
CA SER A 383 -56.04 29.57 2.13
C SER A 383 -56.94 30.61 1.47
N TYR A 384 -57.77 30.20 0.51
CA TYR A 384 -58.58 31.12 -0.26
C TYR A 384 -60.07 30.91 0.00
N ARG A 385 -60.79 32.02 0.20
CA ARG A 385 -62.24 32.00 0.38
C ARG A 385 -62.91 33.00 -0.55
N LEU A 386 -63.96 32.56 -1.23
CA LEU A 386 -64.84 33.43 -1.99
C LEU A 386 -65.83 34.12 -1.05
N PRO A 387 -66.22 35.38 -1.31
CA PRO A 387 -67.33 36.02 -0.62
C PRO A 387 -68.63 35.19 -0.75
N TRP A 388 -69.46 35.18 0.29
CA TRP A 388 -70.72 34.43 0.28
C TRP A 388 -71.71 34.96 -0.77
N THR A 389 -71.64 36.27 -1.07
CA THR A 389 -72.41 36.99 -2.08
C THR A 389 -72.02 36.66 -3.54
N GLY A 390 -71.02 35.81 -3.75
CA GLY A 390 -70.39 35.62 -5.06
C GLY A 390 -69.21 36.57 -5.28
N GLY A 391 -68.39 36.27 -6.29
CA GLY A 391 -67.18 37.01 -6.61
C GLY A 391 -66.04 36.11 -7.06
N CYS A 392 -64.84 36.67 -7.18
CA CYS A 392 -63.62 35.92 -7.47
C CYS A 392 -62.53 36.26 -6.45
N VAL A 393 -61.59 35.35 -6.23
CA VAL A 393 -60.39 35.56 -5.42
C VAL A 393 -59.16 35.31 -6.29
N ASN A 394 -58.08 36.06 -6.04
CA ASN A 394 -56.77 35.76 -6.61
C ASN A 394 -56.12 34.68 -5.75
N ALA A 395 -56.18 33.44 -6.24
CA ALA A 395 -55.56 32.29 -5.63
C ALA A 395 -54.16 32.07 -6.22
N GLY A 396 -53.35 31.22 -5.61
CA GLY A 396 -52.01 30.96 -6.09
C GLY A 396 -51.21 29.94 -5.30
N ALA A 397 -50.08 29.56 -5.87
CA ALA A 397 -49.08 28.65 -5.33
C ALA A 397 -47.70 29.32 -5.27
N LEU A 398 -46.88 28.89 -4.32
CA LEU A 398 -45.44 29.17 -4.26
C LEU A 398 -44.71 27.96 -4.82
N VAL A 399 -43.75 28.22 -5.70
CA VAL A 399 -42.91 27.20 -6.34
C VAL A 399 -41.48 27.45 -5.95
N ASP A 400 -40.92 26.52 -5.19
CA ASP A 400 -39.55 26.56 -4.70
C ASP A 400 -38.68 25.68 -5.61
N VAL A 401 -37.74 26.31 -6.30
CA VAL A 401 -36.68 25.64 -7.07
C VAL A 401 -35.41 25.63 -6.23
N ARG A 402 -34.73 24.49 -6.16
CA ARG A 402 -33.45 24.33 -5.46
C ARG A 402 -32.44 23.69 -6.40
N ARG A 403 -31.20 24.17 -6.37
CA ARG A 403 -30.06 23.43 -6.88
C ARG A 403 -29.41 22.63 -5.75
N LYS A 404 -29.36 21.30 -5.89
CA LYS A 404 -28.92 20.38 -4.83
C LYS A 404 -27.41 20.11 -4.86
N ASP A 405 -26.76 20.25 -6.01
CA ASP A 405 -25.31 20.17 -6.17
C ASP A 405 -24.60 21.51 -5.86
N GLN A 406 -23.28 21.44 -5.71
CA GLN A 406 -22.39 22.60 -5.68
C GLN A 406 -21.78 22.78 -7.08
N GLY A 407 -21.75 24.00 -7.61
CA GLY A 407 -21.20 24.24 -8.94
C GLY A 407 -21.40 25.66 -9.46
N PRO A 408 -20.78 26.00 -10.61
CA PRO A 408 -20.93 27.30 -11.25
C PRO A 408 -22.40 27.53 -11.64
N PRO A 409 -22.91 28.78 -11.61
CA PRO A 409 -24.33 29.05 -11.89
C PRO A 409 -24.79 28.50 -13.24
N VAL A 410 -25.98 27.88 -13.26
CA VAL A 410 -26.59 27.29 -14.47
C VAL A 410 -27.83 28.08 -14.87
N GLU A 411 -28.07 28.23 -16.18
CA GLU A 411 -29.36 28.71 -16.68
C GLU A 411 -30.40 27.58 -16.55
N ALA A 412 -31.61 27.93 -16.15
CA ALA A 412 -32.73 27.01 -15.97
C ALA A 412 -34.04 27.60 -16.50
N VAL A 413 -34.95 26.72 -16.91
CA VAL A 413 -36.33 27.02 -17.30
C VAL A 413 -37.27 26.37 -16.29
N LEU A 414 -38.12 27.19 -15.66
CA LEU A 414 -39.25 26.74 -14.84
C LEU A 414 -40.54 26.88 -15.65
N THR A 415 -41.23 25.77 -15.87
CA THR A 415 -42.53 25.69 -16.54
C THR A 415 -43.62 25.44 -15.50
N LEU A 416 -44.57 26.37 -15.39
CA LEU A 416 -45.69 26.34 -14.46
C LEU A 416 -46.98 26.09 -15.23
N GLN A 417 -47.80 25.13 -14.80
CA GLN A 417 -49.08 24.82 -15.43
C GLN A 417 -50.21 24.85 -14.40
N GLY A 418 -51.37 25.41 -14.79
CA GLY A 418 -52.53 25.54 -13.92
C GLY A 418 -53.64 26.40 -14.54
N PRO A 419 -54.58 26.92 -13.73
CA PRO A 419 -55.77 27.63 -14.24
C PRO A 419 -55.48 28.96 -14.95
N ALA A 420 -54.32 29.57 -14.75
CA ALA A 420 -53.89 30.76 -15.48
C ALA A 420 -53.15 30.42 -16.80
N GLY A 421 -53.17 29.16 -17.23
CA GLY A 421 -52.41 28.65 -18.38
C GLY A 421 -50.96 28.34 -18.02
N THR A 422 -50.18 28.01 -19.05
CA THR A 422 -48.75 27.71 -18.93
C THR A 422 -47.94 29.00 -18.83
N GLN A 423 -47.01 29.08 -17.88
CA GLN A 423 -46.05 30.17 -17.73
C GLN A 423 -44.64 29.59 -17.70
N GLU A 424 -43.74 30.14 -18.51
CA GLU A 424 -42.32 29.78 -18.49
C GLU A 424 -41.49 30.93 -17.89
N LYS A 425 -40.51 30.58 -17.06
CA LYS A 425 -39.58 31.53 -16.44
C LYS A 425 -38.15 31.04 -16.64
N ARG A 426 -37.33 31.87 -17.28
CA ARG A 426 -35.87 31.66 -17.39
C ARG A 426 -35.15 32.37 -16.25
N PHE A 427 -34.19 31.71 -15.64
CA PHE A 427 -33.37 32.26 -14.56
C PHE A 427 -32.04 31.53 -14.45
N THR A 428 -31.07 32.14 -13.78
CA THR A 428 -29.81 31.49 -13.40
C THR A 428 -29.87 31.06 -11.94
N ILE A 429 -29.31 29.92 -11.57
CA ILE A 429 -29.25 29.42 -10.19
C ILE A 429 -27.86 28.88 -9.84
N ALA A 430 -27.25 29.41 -8.77
CA ALA A 430 -25.95 28.99 -8.25
C ALA A 430 -26.03 27.66 -7.49
N GLY A 431 -24.91 26.95 -7.34
CA GLY A 431 -24.83 25.73 -6.53
C GLY A 431 -25.35 25.95 -5.12
N GLY A 432 -26.22 25.05 -4.64
CA GLY A 432 -26.87 25.15 -3.33
C GLY A 432 -27.94 26.26 -3.19
N GLU A 433 -28.16 27.10 -4.20
CA GLU A 433 -29.12 28.21 -4.14
C GLU A 433 -30.57 27.70 -4.19
N ARG A 434 -31.48 28.48 -3.59
CA ARG A 434 -32.93 28.29 -3.67
C ARG A 434 -33.59 29.56 -4.19
N LYS A 435 -34.56 29.41 -5.10
CA LYS A 435 -35.41 30.50 -5.61
C LYS A 435 -36.88 30.16 -5.46
N THR A 436 -37.68 31.17 -5.10
CA THR A 436 -39.15 31.02 -4.95
C THR A 436 -39.87 31.85 -6.00
N PHE A 437 -40.80 31.23 -6.70
CA PHE A 437 -41.63 31.87 -7.72
C PHE A 437 -43.10 31.81 -7.33
N GLY A 438 -43.83 32.91 -7.53
CA GLY A 438 -45.29 32.92 -7.42
C GLY A 438 -45.98 32.48 -8.71
N TYR A 439 -47.07 31.72 -8.57
CA TYR A 439 -48.05 31.44 -9.62
C TYR A 439 -49.44 31.85 -9.13
N SER A 440 -50.08 32.81 -9.80
CA SER A 440 -51.39 33.34 -9.39
C SER A 440 -52.44 33.14 -10.48
N PHE A 441 -53.67 32.82 -10.08
CA PHE A 441 -54.82 32.66 -10.97
C PHE A 441 -56.09 33.20 -10.32
N ARG A 442 -57.06 33.58 -11.16
CA ARG A 442 -58.36 34.08 -10.71
C ARG A 442 -59.34 32.91 -10.56
N ALA A 443 -59.79 32.64 -9.34
CA ALA A 443 -60.81 31.63 -9.06
C ALA A 443 -62.16 32.31 -8.80
N CYS A 444 -63.19 31.95 -9.57
CA CYS A 444 -64.55 32.52 -9.42
C CYS A 444 -65.57 31.49 -8.91
N SER A 445 -65.13 30.25 -8.65
CA SER A 445 -65.95 29.16 -8.13
C SER A 445 -65.20 28.46 -6.99
N PRO A 446 -65.90 27.92 -5.98
CA PRO A 446 -65.24 27.06 -5.00
C PRO A 446 -64.77 25.77 -5.69
N GLY A 447 -63.62 25.25 -5.30
CA GLY A 447 -63.06 24.05 -5.92
C GLY A 447 -61.58 23.83 -5.58
N ASN A 448 -61.05 22.74 -6.15
CA ASN A 448 -59.65 22.36 -6.07
C ASN A 448 -58.99 22.66 -7.42
N TYR A 449 -57.91 23.42 -7.37
CA TYR A 449 -57.17 23.86 -8.56
C TYR A 449 -55.77 23.27 -8.53
N ALA A 450 -55.48 22.36 -9.46
CA ALA A 450 -54.14 21.78 -9.58
C ALA A 450 -53.16 22.79 -10.18
N VAL A 451 -51.98 22.89 -9.57
CA VAL A 451 -50.83 23.62 -10.10
C VAL A 451 -49.66 22.65 -10.14
N SER A 452 -49.03 22.50 -11.31
CA SER A 452 -47.81 21.73 -11.48
C SER A 452 -46.66 22.62 -11.94
N ALA A 453 -45.45 22.17 -11.64
CA ALA A 453 -44.22 22.84 -12.02
C ALA A 453 -43.20 21.81 -12.49
N GLU A 454 -42.44 22.16 -13.53
CA GLU A 454 -41.24 21.45 -13.96
C GLU A 454 -40.07 22.42 -14.05
N VAL A 455 -38.88 22.02 -13.61
CA VAL A 455 -37.65 22.81 -13.78
C VAL A 455 -36.60 22.00 -14.54
N TRP A 456 -35.88 22.62 -15.48
CA TRP A 456 -34.81 21.96 -16.22
C TRP A 456 -33.65 22.94 -16.46
N PRO A 457 -32.39 22.49 -16.40
CA PRO A 457 -31.27 23.32 -16.83
C PRO A 457 -31.27 23.51 -18.34
N VAL A 458 -30.47 24.47 -18.81
CA VAL A 458 -30.27 24.76 -20.23
C VAL A 458 -28.80 24.52 -20.59
N PRO A 459 -28.48 23.53 -21.44
CA PRO A 459 -29.39 22.56 -22.05
C PRO A 459 -29.87 21.47 -21.07
N ARG A 460 -30.97 20.78 -21.40
CA ARG A 460 -31.70 19.88 -20.49
C ARG A 460 -30.87 18.67 -20.03
N GLU A 461 -29.91 18.26 -20.85
CA GLU A 461 -29.00 17.14 -20.61
C GLU A 461 -28.01 17.41 -19.47
N GLN A 462 -27.95 18.65 -18.95
CA GLN A 462 -27.20 18.95 -17.73
C GLN A 462 -27.90 18.46 -16.46
N GLU A 463 -29.16 18.01 -16.52
CA GLU A 463 -29.86 17.52 -15.33
C GLU A 463 -29.31 16.17 -14.88
N LEU A 464 -28.85 16.09 -13.64
CA LEU A 464 -28.29 14.87 -13.05
C LEU A 464 -29.34 14.01 -12.35
N TYR A 465 -30.47 14.58 -11.92
CA TYR A 465 -31.51 13.84 -11.20
C TYR A 465 -32.95 14.21 -11.63
N PRO A 466 -33.38 13.82 -12.85
CA PRO A 466 -34.72 14.09 -13.37
C PRO A 466 -35.94 13.80 -12.46
N PRO A 467 -35.93 12.80 -11.54
CA PRO A 467 -37.12 12.46 -10.77
C PRO A 467 -37.69 13.55 -9.86
N ASP A 468 -36.91 14.55 -9.43
CA ASP A 468 -37.41 15.66 -8.58
C ASP A 468 -37.54 17.01 -9.31
N ASN A 469 -37.37 17.00 -10.63
CA ASN A 469 -37.59 18.13 -11.52
C ASN A 469 -39.07 18.48 -11.72
N ALA A 470 -40.02 17.66 -11.23
CA ALA A 470 -41.45 17.87 -11.37
C ALA A 470 -42.19 17.77 -10.02
N ALA A 471 -43.11 18.71 -9.77
CA ALA A 471 -43.96 18.68 -8.58
C ALA A 471 -45.36 19.25 -8.87
N SER A 472 -46.34 18.89 -8.05
CA SER A 472 -47.69 19.45 -8.12
C SER A 472 -48.31 19.65 -6.75
N ALA A 473 -49.24 20.60 -6.66
CA ALA A 473 -50.06 20.83 -5.48
C ALA A 473 -51.49 21.20 -5.86
N VAL A 474 -52.40 21.00 -4.91
CA VAL A 474 -53.81 21.42 -5.06
C VAL A 474 -54.04 22.67 -4.23
N VAL A 475 -54.52 23.72 -4.88
CA VAL A 475 -54.98 24.95 -4.23
C VAL A 475 -56.49 24.87 -4.01
N SER A 476 -56.92 24.81 -2.76
CA SER A 476 -58.34 24.76 -2.40
C SER A 476 -58.92 26.16 -2.20
N VAL A 477 -60.03 26.42 -2.86
CA VAL A 477 -60.83 27.64 -2.74
C VAL A 477 -62.19 27.27 -2.16
N ALA A 478 -62.49 27.75 -0.96
CA ALA A 478 -63.78 27.52 -0.31
C ALA A 478 -64.73 28.70 -0.51
N LYS A 479 -66.04 28.48 -0.35
CA LYS A 479 -67.00 29.59 -0.25
C LYS A 479 -67.19 29.98 1.22
N THR A 480 -67.19 31.27 1.53
CA THR A 480 -67.54 31.74 2.87
C THR A 480 -69.02 31.46 3.14
N GLN A 481 -69.35 30.98 4.34
CA GLN A 481 -70.74 30.82 4.73
C GLN A 481 -71.40 32.20 4.87
N PRO A 482 -72.69 32.34 4.52
CA PRO A 482 -73.42 33.56 4.84
C PRO A 482 -73.38 33.80 6.36
N PRO A 483 -73.36 35.07 6.81
CA PRO A 483 -73.47 35.35 8.24
C PRO A 483 -74.73 34.68 8.79
N PRO A 484 -74.69 34.13 10.02
CA PRO A 484 -75.86 33.49 10.62
C PRO A 484 -77.01 34.49 10.60
N THR A 485 -78.16 34.07 10.07
CA THR A 485 -79.38 34.88 10.12
C THR A 485 -79.63 35.25 11.59
N PRO A 486 -79.76 36.54 11.95
CA PRO A 486 -80.06 36.91 13.32
C PRO A 486 -81.32 36.13 13.72
N LYS A 487 -81.26 35.39 14.84
CA LYS A 487 -82.46 34.80 15.41
C LYS A 487 -83.39 35.97 15.71
N SER A 488 -84.46 36.10 14.94
CA SER A 488 -85.50 37.07 15.24
C SER A 488 -86.24 36.58 16.49
N ASP A 489 -85.83 37.01 17.67
CA ASP A 489 -86.64 36.91 18.89
C ASP A 489 -87.80 37.95 18.86
N VAL A 490 -88.33 38.24 17.67
CA VAL A 490 -89.53 39.07 17.53
C VAL A 490 -90.73 38.17 17.82
N HIS A 491 -91.03 38.02 19.10
CA HIS A 491 -92.30 37.49 19.58
C HIS A 491 -93.36 38.59 19.38
N VAL A 492 -94.23 38.45 18.38
CA VAL A 492 -95.40 39.33 18.21
C VAL A 492 -96.56 38.71 18.98
N GLU A 493 -96.87 39.24 20.16
CA GLU A 493 -98.16 38.97 20.81
C GLU A 493 -99.24 39.79 20.09
N LEU A 494 -100.11 39.10 19.35
CA LEU A 494 -101.35 39.69 18.84
C LEU A 494 -102.37 39.68 19.98
N GLY A 495 -102.47 40.81 20.70
CA GLY A 495 -103.53 41.04 21.67
C GLY A 495 -104.90 41.08 20.98
N GLY A 496 -105.72 40.08 21.26
CA GLY A 496 -107.14 40.06 20.91
C GLY A 496 -107.94 40.98 21.84
N SER A 497 -108.86 41.72 21.24
CA SER A 497 -109.95 42.47 21.89
C SER A 497 -111.28 41.79 21.66
#